data_AF-A0A3A0A7V9-F1
#
_entry.id   AF-A0A3A0A7V9-F1
#
_cell.length_a   1.000
_cell.length_b   1.000
_cell.length_c   1.000
_cell.angle_alpha   90.00
_cell.angle_beta   90.00
_cell.angle_gamma   90.00
#
_symmetry.space_group_name_H-M   'P 1'
#
loop_
_entity.id
_entity.type
_entity.pdbx_description
1 polymer ?
#
loop_
_entity_poly.entity_id
_entity_poly.type
_entity_poly.pdbx_seq_one_letter_code
_entity_poly.pdbx_strand_id
1 'polypeptide(L)'
;MVREAERQRKAIAAEQKRLIAQQKTQAREQERAQKLREKEDKQRYLEARQEETDQLNQELQTQISALQSILAHTLSVDDTISFDSLRIVEPYQPVPIPQSLTLAPPAPQRDHYIGKVKPPTLMESALRMKGRYQRELQAAESQYEAARRAHEQSEQERRTRLRELQVQDEADQYAYQKRVHQRNQEVDELKQGYAAGDIASVIAYNVLVLERSQYPDGFPQEFRLAYEPDPKELVIEYELPGLDAIPEVAEYKYTRTKDARDSKPRKPA
;
A
#
# COMPACT_ATOMS: atom_id res chain seq x y z
N MET A 1 -25.63 36.76 70.37
CA MET A 1 -24.17 37.08 70.39
C MET A 1 -23.30 35.86 70.73
N VAL A 2 -23.05 35.47 72.00
CA VAL A 2 -22.07 34.38 72.32
C VAL A 2 -22.48 32.99 71.82
N ARG A 3 -23.76 32.60 71.96
CA ARG A 3 -24.28 31.28 71.53
C ARG A 3 -24.31 31.08 70.00
N GLU A 4 -24.44 32.14 69.23
CA GLU A 4 -24.45 32.07 67.75
C GLU A 4 -23.03 31.94 67.20
N ALA A 5 -22.07 32.67 67.78
CA ALA A 5 -20.66 32.53 67.44
C ALA A 5 -20.13 31.11 67.74
N GLU A 6 -20.57 30.47 68.83
CA GLU A 6 -20.22 29.07 69.13
C GLU A 6 -20.83 28.07 68.13
N ARG A 7 -22.09 28.29 67.69
CA ARG A 7 -22.73 27.45 66.66
C ARG A 7 -22.03 27.57 65.32
N GLN A 8 -21.64 28.78 64.91
CA GLN A 8 -20.85 29.02 63.70
C GLN A 8 -19.47 28.36 63.77
N ARG A 9 -18.76 28.50 64.91
CA ARG A 9 -17.46 27.81 65.13
C ARG A 9 -17.58 26.29 65.07
N LYS A 10 -18.64 25.72 65.67
CA LYS A 10 -18.91 24.27 65.61
C LYS A 10 -19.25 23.80 64.19
N ALA A 11 -20.00 24.58 63.42
CA ALA A 11 -20.33 24.28 62.02
C ALA A 11 -19.07 24.29 61.13
N ILE A 12 -18.23 25.32 61.26
CA ILE A 12 -16.94 25.43 60.54
C ILE A 12 -16.02 24.26 60.92
N ALA A 13 -15.91 23.92 62.20
CA ALA A 13 -15.09 22.79 62.66
C ALA A 13 -15.62 21.43 62.14
N ALA A 14 -16.94 21.27 62.03
CA ALA A 14 -17.55 20.07 61.46
C ALA A 14 -17.32 19.97 59.95
N GLU A 15 -17.39 21.09 59.22
CA GLU A 15 -17.09 21.17 57.79
C GLU A 15 -15.61 20.88 57.49
N GLN A 16 -14.69 21.48 58.27
CA GLN A 16 -13.25 21.18 58.20
C GLN A 16 -12.97 19.68 58.44
N LYS A 17 -13.61 19.07 59.45
CA LYS A 17 -13.49 17.62 59.70
C LYS A 17 -14.02 16.78 58.55
N ARG A 18 -15.12 17.17 57.90
CA ARG A 18 -15.68 16.50 56.73
C ARG A 18 -14.76 16.60 55.52
N LEU A 19 -14.21 17.78 55.24
CA LEU A 19 -13.22 18.00 54.18
C LEU A 19 -11.97 17.14 54.39
N ILE A 20 -11.42 17.12 55.61
CA ILE A 20 -10.27 16.28 55.95
C ILE A 20 -10.59 14.78 55.79
N ALA A 21 -11.79 14.34 56.21
CA ALA A 21 -12.21 12.95 56.06
C ALA A 21 -12.42 12.55 54.59
N GLN A 22 -12.96 13.46 53.76
CA GLN A 22 -13.11 13.27 52.32
C GLN A 22 -11.75 13.21 51.63
N GLN A 23 -10.86 14.15 51.89
CA GLN A 23 -9.48 14.14 51.37
C GLN A 23 -8.72 12.87 51.76
N LYS A 24 -8.88 12.39 53.00
CA LYS A 24 -8.28 11.14 53.46
C LYS A 24 -8.84 9.91 52.76
N THR A 25 -10.15 9.91 52.44
CA THR A 25 -10.79 8.81 51.71
C THR A 25 -10.33 8.81 50.25
N GLN A 26 -10.33 9.96 49.60
CA GLN A 26 -9.81 10.13 48.23
C GLN A 26 -8.34 9.74 48.13
N ALA A 27 -7.49 10.16 49.07
CA ALA A 27 -6.08 9.77 49.10
C ALA A 27 -5.89 8.25 49.21
N ARG A 28 -6.70 7.56 50.03
CA ARG A 28 -6.68 6.09 50.16
C ARG A 28 -7.17 5.39 48.90
N GLU A 29 -8.20 5.93 48.25
CA GLU A 29 -8.70 5.40 46.97
C GLU A 29 -7.66 5.57 45.86
N GLN A 30 -7.01 6.72 45.78
CA GLN A 30 -5.91 6.98 44.85
C GLN A 30 -4.73 6.03 45.09
N GLU A 31 -4.32 5.82 46.34
CA GLU A 31 -3.25 4.89 46.69
C GLU A 31 -3.60 3.44 46.31
N ARG A 32 -4.85 3.00 46.56
CA ARG A 32 -5.33 1.67 46.16
C ARG A 32 -5.36 1.52 44.64
N ALA A 33 -5.86 2.52 43.93
CA ALA A 33 -5.89 2.54 42.47
C ALA A 33 -4.48 2.56 41.88
N GLN A 34 -3.53 3.26 42.51
CA GLN A 34 -2.13 3.24 42.11
C GLN A 34 -1.52 1.85 42.31
N LYS A 35 -1.68 1.23 43.48
CA LYS A 35 -1.19 -0.14 43.75
C LYS A 35 -1.79 -1.19 42.82
N LEU A 36 -3.07 -1.04 42.46
CA LEU A 36 -3.73 -1.93 41.49
C LEU A 36 -3.11 -1.74 40.10
N ARG A 37 -2.95 -0.50 39.65
CA ARG A 37 -2.30 -0.19 38.36
C ARG A 37 -0.87 -0.71 38.31
N GLU A 38 -0.06 -0.50 39.34
CA GLU A 38 1.31 -1.02 39.43
C GLU A 38 1.35 -2.55 39.35
N LYS A 39 0.38 -3.24 39.96
CA LYS A 39 0.25 -4.70 39.87
C LYS A 39 -0.14 -5.15 38.46
N GLU A 40 -1.11 -4.48 37.83
CA GLU A 40 -1.56 -4.75 36.46
C GLU A 40 -0.43 -4.49 35.46
N ASP A 41 0.31 -3.39 35.61
CA ASP A 41 1.47 -3.05 34.78
C ASP A 41 2.55 -4.11 34.89
N LYS A 42 2.88 -4.56 36.12
CA LYS A 42 3.84 -5.63 36.33
C LYS A 42 3.37 -6.95 35.72
N GLN A 43 2.08 -7.27 35.83
CA GLN A 43 1.52 -8.49 35.24
C GLN A 43 1.62 -8.45 33.71
N ARG A 44 1.20 -7.34 33.09
CA ARG A 44 1.29 -7.12 31.63
C ARG A 44 2.72 -7.21 31.14
N TYR A 45 3.67 -6.64 31.88
CA TYR A 45 5.08 -6.73 31.56
C TYR A 45 5.58 -8.20 31.56
N LEU A 46 5.24 -8.98 32.59
CA LEU A 46 5.64 -10.40 32.66
C LEU A 46 4.96 -11.27 31.60
N GLU A 47 3.72 -10.95 31.22
CA GLU A 47 3.00 -11.61 30.12
C GLU A 47 3.66 -11.30 28.79
N ALA A 48 3.97 -10.03 28.51
CA ALA A 48 4.70 -9.64 27.30
C ALA A 48 6.05 -10.34 27.16
N ARG A 49 6.80 -10.52 28.27
CA ARG A 49 8.08 -11.27 28.25
C ARG A 49 7.91 -12.76 27.98
N GLN A 50 6.82 -13.36 28.47
CA GLN A 50 6.50 -14.75 28.15
C GLN A 50 6.12 -14.87 26.67
N GLU A 51 5.26 -13.98 26.17
CA GLU A 51 4.85 -13.96 24.76
C GLU A 51 6.04 -13.77 23.82
N GLU A 52 6.97 -12.86 24.14
CA GLU A 52 8.22 -12.68 23.38
C GLU A 52 9.04 -13.99 23.33
N THR A 53 9.10 -14.73 24.43
CA THR A 53 9.82 -16.00 24.48
C THR A 53 9.10 -17.09 23.69
N ASP A 54 7.78 -17.11 23.73
CA ASP A 54 6.96 -18.07 22.97
C ASP A 54 7.06 -17.79 21.46
N GLN A 55 7.10 -16.52 21.04
CA GLN A 55 7.35 -16.12 19.65
C GLN A 55 8.71 -16.61 19.16
N LEU A 56 9.78 -16.40 19.92
CA LEU A 56 11.12 -16.92 19.57
C LEU A 56 11.14 -18.45 19.43
N ASN A 57 10.43 -19.17 20.31
CA ASN A 57 10.31 -20.62 20.21
C ASN A 57 9.50 -21.05 18.97
N GLN A 58 8.47 -20.31 18.58
CA GLN A 58 7.70 -20.58 17.37
C GLN A 58 8.54 -20.37 16.10
N GLU A 59 9.29 -19.27 16.03
CA GLU A 59 10.23 -18.98 14.94
C GLU A 59 11.28 -20.09 14.83
N LEU A 60 11.90 -20.45 15.96
CA LEU A 60 12.87 -21.53 16.05
C LEU A 60 12.30 -22.87 15.58
N GLN A 61 11.10 -23.23 16.04
CA GLN A 61 10.45 -24.47 15.64
C GLN A 61 10.10 -24.47 14.15
N THR A 62 9.68 -23.33 13.60
CA THR A 62 9.38 -23.16 12.17
C THR A 62 10.63 -23.41 11.34
N GLN A 63 11.75 -22.78 11.70
CA GLN A 63 13.02 -22.97 11.01
C GLN A 63 13.50 -24.43 11.08
N ILE A 64 13.47 -25.06 12.25
CA ILE A 64 13.87 -26.47 12.41
C ILE A 64 12.97 -27.39 11.58
N SER A 65 11.67 -27.17 11.61
CA SER A 65 10.70 -27.99 10.87
C SER A 65 10.88 -27.82 9.36
N ALA A 66 11.16 -26.61 8.90
CA ALA A 66 11.45 -26.32 7.49
C ALA A 66 12.71 -27.08 7.02
N LEU A 67 13.80 -27.04 7.80
CA LEU A 67 15.02 -27.80 7.50
C LEU A 67 14.80 -29.32 7.49
N GLN A 68 14.01 -29.85 8.43
CA GLN A 68 13.74 -31.29 8.53
C GLN A 68 12.81 -31.81 7.43
N SER A 69 11.93 -30.97 6.90
CA SER A 69 10.90 -31.35 5.92
C SER A 69 11.23 -30.94 4.50
N ILE A 70 12.32 -30.20 4.25
CA ILE A 70 12.67 -29.63 2.94
C ILE A 70 12.57 -30.64 1.79
N LEU A 71 13.18 -31.82 1.92
CA LEU A 71 13.15 -32.87 0.89
C LEU A 71 11.75 -33.49 0.72
N ALA A 72 11.01 -33.66 1.82
CA ALA A 72 9.66 -34.22 1.75
C ALA A 72 8.68 -33.22 1.11
N HIS A 73 8.87 -31.93 1.38
CA HIS A 73 8.05 -30.86 0.82
C HIS A 73 8.26 -30.74 -0.69
N THR A 74 9.51 -30.68 -1.17
CA THR A 74 9.80 -30.55 -2.60
C THR A 74 9.34 -31.76 -3.40
N LEU A 75 9.42 -32.98 -2.85
CA LEU A 75 8.88 -34.18 -3.52
C LEU A 75 7.35 -34.18 -3.68
N SER A 76 6.63 -33.36 -2.90
CA SER A 76 5.18 -33.22 -2.98
C SER A 76 4.71 -32.10 -3.92
N VAL A 77 5.61 -31.21 -4.31
CA VAL A 77 5.34 -30.06 -5.16
C VAL A 77 5.81 -30.37 -6.58
N ASP A 78 4.96 -30.09 -7.57
CA ASP A 78 5.35 -30.12 -8.97
C ASP A 78 5.92 -28.74 -9.35
N ASP A 79 7.25 -28.62 -9.34
CA ASP A 79 7.97 -27.40 -9.71
C ASP A 79 8.07 -27.18 -11.24
N THR A 80 7.34 -27.97 -12.05
CA THR A 80 7.35 -27.77 -13.50
C THR A 80 6.74 -26.43 -13.90
N ILE A 81 7.48 -25.69 -14.72
CA ILE A 81 7.03 -24.40 -15.21
C ILE A 81 6.39 -24.61 -16.57
N SER A 82 5.09 -24.35 -16.65
CA SER A 82 4.41 -24.30 -17.95
C SER A 82 4.96 -23.13 -18.78
N PHE A 83 5.43 -23.40 -20.00
CA PHE A 83 5.85 -22.35 -20.94
C PHE A 83 4.74 -21.31 -21.17
N ASP A 84 3.47 -21.73 -21.15
CA ASP A 84 2.36 -20.80 -21.36
C ASP A 84 2.21 -19.81 -20.19
N SER A 85 2.68 -20.15 -18.98
CA SER A 85 2.72 -19.22 -17.85
C SER A 85 3.76 -18.09 -18.01
N LEU A 86 4.68 -18.22 -18.97
CA LEU A 86 5.73 -17.24 -19.24
C LEU A 86 5.32 -16.21 -20.30
N ARG A 87 4.15 -16.42 -20.93
CA ARG A 87 3.58 -15.54 -21.96
C ARG A 87 2.89 -14.36 -21.32
N ILE A 88 2.87 -13.25 -22.07
CA ILE A 88 1.96 -12.14 -21.78
C ILE A 88 0.62 -12.46 -22.44
N VAL A 89 -0.43 -12.55 -21.62
CA VAL A 89 -1.79 -12.93 -22.05
C VAL A 89 -2.82 -11.85 -21.74
N GLU A 90 -2.48 -10.92 -20.86
CA GLU A 90 -3.34 -9.80 -20.51
C GLU A 90 -3.63 -8.94 -21.75
N PRO A 91 -4.82 -8.36 -21.90
CA PRO A 91 -5.06 -7.40 -22.96
C PRO A 91 -4.49 -6.03 -22.59
N TYR A 92 -4.12 -5.24 -23.60
CA TYR A 92 -3.77 -3.83 -23.42
C TYR A 92 -4.93 -3.07 -22.76
N GLN A 93 -4.61 -2.30 -21.73
CA GLN A 93 -5.56 -1.42 -21.04
C GLN A 93 -5.26 0.03 -21.43
N PRO A 94 -6.14 0.70 -22.19
CA PRO A 94 -5.94 2.09 -22.58
C PRO A 94 -6.03 3.02 -21.37
N VAL A 95 -5.36 4.17 -21.44
CA VAL A 95 -5.43 5.18 -20.38
C VAL A 95 -6.80 5.86 -20.41
N PRO A 96 -7.55 5.91 -19.28
CA PRO A 96 -8.87 6.52 -19.28
C PRO A 96 -8.79 8.04 -19.54
N ILE A 97 -9.59 8.52 -20.49
CA ILE A 97 -9.69 9.95 -20.80
C ILE A 97 -10.37 10.69 -19.64
N PRO A 98 -9.77 11.78 -19.09
CA PRO A 98 -10.40 12.58 -18.05
C PRO A 98 -11.74 13.16 -18.48
N GLN A 99 -12.75 13.12 -17.59
CA GLN A 99 -14.10 13.64 -17.87
C GLN A 99 -14.12 15.11 -18.31
N SER A 100 -13.17 15.92 -17.82
CA SER A 100 -13.00 17.32 -18.19
C SER A 100 -12.65 17.53 -19.67
N LEU A 101 -12.12 16.51 -20.35
CA LEU A 101 -11.83 16.53 -21.78
C LEU A 101 -12.94 15.87 -22.61
N THR A 102 -13.72 14.98 -21.99
CA THR A 102 -14.81 14.24 -22.66
C THR A 102 -16.00 15.15 -23.02
N LEU A 103 -16.37 16.06 -22.13
CA LEU A 103 -17.50 16.98 -22.34
C LEU A 103 -16.99 18.34 -22.83
N ALA A 104 -17.49 18.78 -23.99
CA ALA A 104 -17.26 20.14 -24.46
C ALA A 104 -18.07 21.14 -23.60
N PRO A 105 -17.47 22.24 -23.08
CA PRO A 105 -18.23 23.30 -22.44
C PRO A 105 -19.27 23.89 -23.42
N PRO A 106 -20.45 24.28 -22.94
CA PRO A 106 -21.49 24.86 -23.78
C PRO A 106 -21.01 26.18 -24.39
N ALA A 107 -21.31 26.39 -25.68
CA ALA A 107 -20.99 27.64 -26.35
C ALA A 107 -21.76 28.82 -25.73
N PRO A 108 -21.13 29.99 -25.55
CA PRO A 108 -21.82 31.17 -25.05
C PRO A 108 -22.93 31.56 -26.02
N GLN A 109 -24.14 31.77 -25.51
CA GLN A 109 -25.29 32.18 -26.32
C GLN A 109 -25.45 33.70 -26.28
N ARG A 110 -25.51 34.34 -27.45
CA ARG A 110 -25.63 35.80 -27.59
C ARG A 110 -26.80 36.38 -26.77
N ASP A 111 -27.93 35.67 -26.75
CA ASP A 111 -29.15 36.10 -26.06
C ASP A 111 -28.98 36.20 -24.54
N HIS A 112 -28.08 35.41 -23.94
CA HIS A 112 -27.82 35.45 -22.49
C HIS A 112 -27.16 36.77 -22.04
N TYR A 113 -26.45 37.43 -22.97
CA TYR A 113 -25.74 38.68 -22.73
C TYR A 113 -26.60 39.88 -23.15
N ILE A 114 -27.22 39.81 -24.34
CA ILE A 114 -27.92 40.95 -24.94
C ILE A 114 -29.39 41.03 -24.53
N GLY A 115 -30.05 39.88 -24.32
CA GLY A 115 -31.48 39.83 -23.96
C GLY A 115 -31.83 40.49 -22.62
N LYS A 116 -30.83 40.79 -21.78
CA LYS A 116 -30.99 41.48 -20.49
C LYS A 116 -30.99 43.01 -20.62
N VAL A 117 -30.58 43.56 -21.76
CA VAL A 117 -30.54 45.01 -22.00
C VAL A 117 -31.92 45.47 -22.48
N LYS A 118 -32.67 46.17 -21.62
CA LYS A 118 -34.03 46.65 -21.93
C LYS A 118 -33.97 47.92 -22.78
N PRO A 119 -34.77 48.04 -23.86
CA PRO A 119 -34.85 49.28 -24.62
C PRO A 119 -35.43 50.41 -23.76
N PRO A 120 -35.00 51.67 -23.95
CA PRO A 120 -35.49 52.80 -23.17
C PRO A 120 -36.98 53.04 -23.44
N THR A 121 -37.74 53.28 -22.37
CA THR A 121 -39.17 53.61 -22.45
C THR A 121 -39.37 55.01 -23.05
N LEU A 122 -40.52 55.29 -23.69
CA LEU A 122 -40.80 56.59 -24.34
C LEU A 122 -40.49 57.81 -23.46
N MET A 123 -40.79 57.74 -22.16
CA MET A 123 -40.53 58.81 -21.18
C MET A 123 -39.04 58.95 -20.82
N GLU A 124 -38.26 57.87 -20.90
CA GLU A 124 -36.81 57.83 -20.64
C GLU A 124 -35.99 58.33 -21.84
N SER A 125 -36.55 58.23 -23.05
CA SER A 125 -35.91 58.66 -24.29
C SER A 125 -35.70 60.17 -24.38
N ALA A 126 -36.50 60.97 -23.64
CA ALA A 126 -36.39 62.42 -23.54
C ALA A 126 -35.28 62.90 -22.58
N LEU A 127 -34.79 62.03 -21.69
CA LEU A 127 -33.89 62.38 -20.59
C LEU A 127 -32.43 61.95 -20.82
N ARG A 128 -31.93 62.05 -22.07
CA ARG A 128 -30.52 61.74 -22.45
C ARG A 128 -30.04 60.31 -22.11
N MET A 129 -30.95 59.38 -21.80
CA MET A 129 -30.63 57.97 -21.47
C MET A 129 -30.37 57.08 -22.69
N LYS A 130 -30.61 57.55 -23.92
CA LYS A 130 -30.23 56.83 -25.17
C LYS A 130 -28.75 56.43 -25.23
N GLY A 131 -27.87 57.30 -24.72
CA GLY A 131 -26.43 57.01 -24.66
C GLY A 131 -26.04 55.96 -23.62
N ARG A 132 -26.88 55.70 -22.61
CA ARG A 132 -26.66 54.63 -21.63
C ARG A 132 -27.01 53.27 -22.22
N TYR A 133 -28.18 53.16 -22.86
CA TYR A 133 -28.60 51.94 -23.57
C TYR A 133 -27.58 51.49 -24.62
N GLN A 134 -27.07 52.41 -25.46
CA GLN A 134 -26.03 52.08 -26.44
C GLN A 134 -24.73 51.59 -25.79
N ARG A 135 -24.31 52.19 -24.67
CA ARG A 135 -23.11 51.75 -23.93
C ARG A 135 -23.32 50.39 -23.27
N GLU A 136 -24.50 50.13 -22.72
CA GLU A 136 -24.86 48.84 -22.12
C GLU A 136 -24.93 47.73 -23.15
N LEU A 137 -25.50 48.00 -24.33
CA LEU A 137 -25.53 47.06 -25.45
C LEU A 137 -24.12 46.78 -25.99
N GLN A 138 -23.29 47.82 -26.15
CA GLN A 138 -21.89 47.66 -26.57
C GLN A 138 -21.06 46.89 -25.53
N ALA A 139 -21.32 47.10 -24.23
CA ALA A 139 -20.69 46.35 -23.16
C ALA A 139 -21.15 44.87 -23.13
N ALA A 140 -22.44 44.61 -23.38
CA ALA A 140 -22.96 43.25 -23.48
C ALA A 140 -22.40 42.49 -24.70
N GLU A 141 -22.26 43.18 -25.85
CA GLU A 141 -21.63 42.61 -27.04
C GLU A 141 -20.14 42.32 -26.82
N SER A 142 -19.40 43.22 -26.17
CA SER A 142 -17.99 42.97 -25.86
C SER A 142 -17.78 41.83 -24.87
N GLN A 143 -18.67 41.69 -23.88
CA GLN A 143 -18.69 40.53 -22.97
C GLN A 143 -18.98 39.23 -23.70
N TYR A 144 -19.95 39.22 -24.62
CA TYR A 144 -20.25 38.06 -25.46
C TYR A 144 -19.06 37.68 -26.35
N GLU A 145 -18.42 38.65 -27.00
CA GLU A 145 -17.24 38.38 -27.81
C GLU A 145 -16.07 37.84 -26.98
N ALA A 146 -15.82 38.39 -25.80
CA ALA A 146 -14.80 37.89 -24.90
C ALA A 146 -15.08 36.45 -24.46
N ALA A 147 -16.34 36.15 -24.08
CA ALA A 147 -16.76 34.80 -23.74
C ALA A 147 -16.63 33.83 -24.93
N ARG A 148 -16.96 34.27 -26.16
CA ARG A 148 -16.82 33.47 -27.37
C ARG A 148 -15.36 33.14 -27.66
N ARG A 149 -14.46 34.13 -27.56
CA ARG A 149 -13.01 33.91 -27.74
C ARG A 149 -12.43 32.98 -26.68
N ALA A 150 -12.83 33.15 -25.41
CA ALA A 150 -12.40 32.25 -24.33
C ALA A 150 -12.90 30.81 -24.54
N HIS A 151 -14.14 30.65 -25.01
CA HIS A 151 -14.68 29.33 -25.37
C HIS A 151 -13.94 28.69 -26.54
N GLU A 152 -13.69 29.46 -27.61
CA GLU A 152 -12.91 29.00 -28.77
C GLU A 152 -11.50 28.54 -28.36
N GLN A 153 -10.81 29.30 -27.49
CA GLN A 153 -9.50 28.93 -26.95
C GLN A 153 -9.56 27.64 -26.11
N SER A 154 -10.52 27.54 -25.19
CA SER A 154 -10.70 26.35 -24.35
C SER A 154 -11.03 25.10 -25.17
N GLU A 155 -11.85 25.22 -26.22
CA GLU A 155 -12.13 24.12 -27.14
C GLU A 155 -10.90 23.70 -27.95
N GLN A 156 -10.08 24.66 -28.39
CA GLN A 156 -8.83 24.35 -29.09
C GLN A 156 -7.84 23.62 -28.17
N GLU A 157 -7.66 24.08 -26.94
CA GLU A 157 -6.83 23.40 -25.94
C GLU A 157 -7.33 21.98 -25.64
N ARG A 158 -8.64 21.82 -25.43
CA ARG A 158 -9.27 20.51 -25.20
C ARG A 158 -9.02 19.55 -26.36
N ARG A 159 -9.21 20.00 -27.60
CA ARG A 159 -8.96 19.20 -28.81
C ARG A 159 -7.49 18.85 -28.99
N THR A 160 -6.57 19.74 -28.64
CA THR A 160 -5.14 19.47 -28.70
C THR A 160 -4.76 18.41 -27.66
N ARG A 161 -5.19 18.56 -26.40
CA ARG A 161 -4.95 17.55 -25.36
C ARG A 161 -5.56 16.19 -25.69
N LEU A 162 -6.75 16.15 -26.27
CA LEU A 162 -7.35 14.89 -26.73
C LEU A 162 -6.52 14.22 -27.82
N ARG A 163 -6.03 14.98 -28.80
CA ARG A 163 -5.13 14.44 -29.84
C ARG A 163 -3.82 13.94 -29.27
N GLU A 164 -3.23 14.66 -28.31
CA GLU A 164 -2.01 14.23 -27.62
C GLU A 164 -2.22 12.91 -26.88
N LEU A 165 -3.32 12.78 -26.13
CA LEU A 165 -3.67 11.54 -25.44
C LEU A 165 -3.91 10.38 -26.41
N GLN A 166 -4.58 10.62 -27.53
CA GLN A 166 -4.79 9.60 -28.57
C GLN A 166 -3.48 9.11 -29.18
N VAL A 167 -2.59 10.04 -29.55
CA VAL A 167 -1.28 9.70 -30.11
C VAL A 167 -0.43 8.93 -29.09
N GLN A 168 -0.50 9.31 -27.81
CA GLN A 168 0.19 8.60 -26.75
C GLN A 168 -0.37 7.19 -26.55
N ASP A 169 -1.69 7.02 -26.48
CA ASP A 169 -2.34 5.72 -26.32
C ASP A 169 -2.02 4.78 -27.50
N GLU A 170 -2.04 5.30 -28.74
CA GLU A 170 -1.62 4.54 -29.93
C GLU A 170 -0.14 4.10 -29.84
N ALA A 171 0.75 4.98 -29.38
CA ALA A 171 2.16 4.65 -29.21
C ALA A 171 2.37 3.61 -28.10
N ASP A 172 1.65 3.75 -26.98
CA ASP A 172 1.70 2.81 -25.85
C ASP A 172 1.13 1.44 -26.25
N GLN A 173 0.03 1.42 -27.01
CA GLN A 173 -0.56 0.20 -27.56
C GLN A 173 0.42 -0.51 -28.50
N TYR A 174 1.07 0.24 -29.40
CA TYR A 174 2.06 -0.33 -30.31
C TYR A 174 3.28 -0.89 -29.56
N ALA A 175 3.81 -0.15 -28.58
CA ALA A 175 4.92 -0.59 -27.75
C ALA A 175 4.55 -1.84 -26.93
N TYR A 176 3.32 -1.88 -26.42
CA TYR A 176 2.77 -3.05 -25.73
C TYR A 176 2.70 -4.27 -26.65
N GLN A 177 2.09 -4.14 -27.83
CA GLN A 177 1.97 -5.24 -28.80
C GLN A 177 3.35 -5.78 -29.21
N LYS A 178 4.32 -4.89 -29.45
CA LYS A 178 5.69 -5.29 -29.77
C LYS A 178 6.31 -6.10 -28.64
N ARG A 179 6.13 -5.67 -27.38
CA ARG A 179 6.62 -6.38 -26.19
C ARG A 179 5.98 -7.76 -26.05
N VAL A 180 4.65 -7.85 -26.22
CA VAL A 180 3.91 -9.11 -26.19
C VAL A 180 4.42 -10.07 -27.26
N HIS A 181 4.55 -9.61 -28.50
CA HIS A 181 5.04 -10.42 -29.60
C HIS A 181 6.46 -10.92 -29.32
N GLN A 182 7.37 -10.01 -28.95
CA GLN A 182 8.76 -10.38 -28.66
C GLN A 182 8.84 -11.40 -27.53
N ARG A 183 8.17 -11.14 -26.39
CA ARG A 183 8.19 -12.05 -25.25
C ARG A 183 7.62 -13.41 -25.59
N ASN A 184 6.48 -13.45 -26.28
CA ASN A 184 5.84 -14.71 -26.62
C ASN A 184 6.66 -15.50 -27.65
N GLN A 185 7.34 -14.82 -28.57
CA GLN A 185 8.30 -15.45 -29.49
C GLN A 185 9.50 -16.03 -28.74
N GLU A 186 10.10 -15.31 -27.78
CA GLU A 186 11.18 -15.83 -26.94
C GLU A 186 10.75 -17.11 -26.17
N VAL A 187 9.51 -17.14 -25.69
CA VAL A 187 8.93 -18.31 -25.03
C VAL A 187 8.76 -19.48 -26.00
N ASP A 188 8.33 -19.21 -27.24
CA ASP A 188 8.20 -20.23 -28.28
C ASP A 188 9.57 -20.82 -28.68
N GLU A 189 10.58 -19.96 -28.85
CA GLU A 189 11.95 -20.37 -29.14
C GLU A 189 12.54 -21.22 -28.01
N LEU A 190 12.38 -20.79 -26.75
CA LEU A 190 12.79 -21.56 -25.58
C LEU A 190 12.08 -22.92 -25.51
N LYS A 191 10.77 -22.96 -25.76
CA LYS A 191 9.98 -24.20 -25.75
C LYS A 191 10.45 -25.18 -26.82
N GLN A 192 10.70 -24.70 -28.04
CA GLN A 192 11.18 -25.52 -29.15
C GLN A 192 12.61 -26.02 -28.91
N GLY A 193 13.51 -25.14 -28.45
CA GLY A 193 14.88 -25.50 -28.12
C GLY A 193 14.96 -26.51 -26.97
N TYR A 194 14.14 -26.33 -25.93
CA TYR A 194 14.05 -27.29 -24.84
C TYR A 194 13.59 -28.67 -25.32
N ALA A 195 12.55 -28.72 -26.16
CA ALA A 195 12.06 -29.98 -26.75
C ALA A 195 13.10 -30.65 -27.66
N ALA A 196 13.94 -29.87 -28.33
CA ALA A 196 15.05 -30.36 -29.16
C ALA A 196 16.27 -30.82 -28.34
N GLY A 197 16.34 -30.53 -27.04
CA GLY A 197 17.53 -30.78 -26.21
C GLY A 197 18.68 -29.82 -26.53
N ASP A 198 18.37 -28.59 -26.96
CA ASP A 198 19.38 -27.56 -27.14
C ASP A 198 20.00 -27.15 -25.79
N ILE A 199 21.32 -27.03 -25.75
CA ILE A 199 22.09 -26.79 -24.52
C ILE A 199 21.63 -25.53 -23.80
N ALA A 200 21.52 -24.42 -24.53
CA ALA A 200 21.15 -23.14 -23.94
C ALA A 200 19.72 -23.18 -23.39
N SER A 201 18.80 -23.80 -24.13
CA SER A 201 17.39 -23.88 -23.76
C SER A 201 17.13 -24.78 -22.55
N VAL A 202 17.83 -25.94 -22.48
CA VAL A 202 17.75 -26.83 -21.32
C VAL A 202 18.33 -26.17 -20.08
N ILE A 203 19.48 -25.50 -20.19
CA ILE A 203 20.05 -24.74 -19.07
C ILE A 203 19.10 -23.63 -18.64
N ALA A 204 18.61 -22.80 -19.56
CA ALA A 204 17.73 -21.67 -19.25
C ALA A 204 16.42 -22.10 -18.56
N TYR A 205 15.81 -23.20 -19.00
CA TYR A 205 14.62 -23.75 -18.33
C TYR A 205 14.93 -24.20 -16.90
N ASN A 206 16.02 -24.94 -16.69
CA ASN A 206 16.35 -25.47 -15.36
C ASN A 206 16.84 -24.36 -14.41
N VAL A 207 17.50 -23.31 -14.92
CA VAL A 207 17.77 -22.08 -14.14
C VAL A 207 16.44 -21.49 -13.65
N LEU A 208 15.48 -21.30 -14.54
CA LEU A 208 14.18 -20.73 -14.17
C LEU A 208 13.44 -21.57 -13.12
N VAL A 209 13.51 -22.90 -13.22
CA VAL A 209 12.95 -23.82 -12.22
C VAL A 209 13.64 -23.61 -10.87
N LEU A 210 14.97 -23.67 -10.83
CA LEU A 210 15.75 -23.54 -9.59
C LEU A 210 15.63 -22.15 -8.95
N GLU A 211 15.47 -21.08 -9.73
CA GLU A 211 15.20 -19.71 -9.23
C GLU A 211 13.83 -19.59 -8.56
N ARG A 212 12.82 -20.34 -9.05
CA ARG A 212 11.46 -20.34 -8.48
C ARG A 212 11.26 -21.34 -7.36
N SER A 213 12.19 -22.29 -7.19
CA SER A 213 12.16 -23.24 -6.07
C SER A 213 12.24 -22.51 -4.74
N GLN A 214 11.49 -23.01 -3.74
CA GLN A 214 11.44 -22.43 -2.41
C GLN A 214 12.39 -23.18 -1.47
N TYR A 215 13.22 -22.42 -0.75
CA TYR A 215 14.15 -22.94 0.24
C TYR A 215 13.93 -22.24 1.60
N PRO A 216 14.22 -22.90 2.72
CA PRO A 216 14.22 -22.26 4.04
C PRO A 216 15.22 -21.11 4.12
N ASP A 217 15.02 -20.23 5.10
CA ASP A 217 15.94 -19.13 5.39
C ASP A 217 17.37 -19.62 5.63
N GLY A 218 18.33 -18.89 5.08
CA GLY A 218 19.76 -19.19 5.18
C GLY A 218 20.33 -20.02 4.02
N PHE A 219 19.49 -20.51 3.10
CA PHE A 219 19.97 -21.13 1.86
C PHE A 219 20.46 -20.06 0.88
N PRO A 220 21.67 -20.20 0.30
CA PRO A 220 22.21 -19.20 -0.61
C PRO A 220 21.53 -19.19 -1.98
N GLN A 221 20.95 -20.32 -2.41
CA GLN A 221 20.36 -20.50 -3.74
C GLN A 221 21.33 -20.20 -4.89
N GLU A 222 22.62 -20.45 -4.67
CA GLU A 222 23.68 -20.31 -5.66
C GLU A 222 23.92 -21.65 -6.35
N PHE A 223 23.88 -21.65 -7.69
CA PHE A 223 24.03 -22.88 -8.47
C PHE A 223 24.65 -22.64 -9.84
N ARG A 224 25.21 -23.71 -10.41
CA ARG A 224 25.74 -23.75 -11.78
C ARG A 224 25.20 -24.99 -12.48
N LEU A 225 24.90 -24.84 -13.76
CA LEU A 225 24.37 -25.92 -14.59
C LEU A 225 25.28 -26.15 -15.79
N ALA A 226 25.45 -27.42 -16.14
CA ALA A 226 26.00 -27.85 -17.41
C ALA A 226 25.11 -28.95 -17.99
N TYR A 227 24.89 -28.91 -19.31
CA TYR A 227 24.07 -29.91 -20.00
C TYR A 227 24.84 -30.53 -21.15
N GLU A 228 24.84 -31.85 -21.21
CA GLU A 228 25.40 -32.67 -22.28
C GLU A 228 24.26 -33.32 -23.08
N PRO A 229 24.01 -32.96 -24.35
CA PRO A 229 22.88 -33.48 -25.13
C PRO A 229 22.91 -34.98 -25.42
N ASP A 230 24.08 -35.62 -25.38
CA ASP A 230 24.25 -37.07 -25.51
C ASP A 230 25.20 -37.55 -24.39
N PRO A 231 24.68 -38.13 -23.29
CA PRO A 231 23.45 -38.91 -23.20
C PRO A 231 22.24 -38.19 -22.56
N LYS A 232 22.14 -36.85 -22.68
CA LYS A 232 21.13 -35.99 -22.02
C LYS A 232 21.36 -35.86 -20.50
N GLU A 233 22.59 -35.58 -20.11
CA GLU A 233 22.97 -35.38 -18.71
C GLU A 233 22.90 -33.91 -18.33
N LEU A 234 22.21 -33.61 -17.22
CA LEU A 234 22.21 -32.30 -16.59
C LEU A 234 22.99 -32.38 -15.28
N VAL A 235 24.10 -31.67 -15.22
CA VAL A 235 24.92 -31.55 -14.00
C VAL A 235 24.54 -30.25 -13.30
N ILE A 236 24.21 -30.36 -12.01
CA ILE A 236 23.84 -29.23 -11.15
C ILE A 236 24.84 -29.19 -10.00
N GLU A 237 25.64 -28.14 -9.95
CA GLU A 237 26.42 -27.77 -8.77
C GLU A 237 25.59 -26.79 -7.96
N TYR A 238 25.28 -27.12 -6.70
CA TYR A 238 24.43 -26.30 -5.84
C TYR A 238 25.14 -26.05 -4.52
N GLU A 239 25.20 -24.78 -4.10
CA GLU A 239 25.80 -24.40 -2.84
C GLU A 239 24.82 -24.64 -1.69
N LEU A 240 25.23 -25.48 -0.73
CA LEU A 240 24.45 -25.74 0.47
C LEU A 240 24.76 -24.70 1.55
N PRO A 241 23.79 -24.38 2.42
CA PRO A 241 24.03 -23.49 3.55
C PRO A 241 25.13 -24.04 4.47
N GLY A 242 25.83 -23.13 5.13
CA GLY A 242 26.75 -23.47 6.21
C GLY A 242 26.05 -24.02 7.46
N LEU A 243 26.84 -24.42 8.45
CA LEU A 243 26.32 -24.91 9.73
C LEU A 243 25.59 -23.84 10.54
N ASP A 244 25.82 -22.56 10.24
CA ASP A 244 25.17 -21.40 10.83
C ASP A 244 23.68 -21.30 10.49
N ALA A 245 23.23 -21.91 9.39
CA ALA A 245 21.81 -22.03 9.08
C ALA A 245 21.06 -22.96 10.04
N ILE A 246 21.78 -23.78 10.82
CA ILE A 246 21.20 -24.67 11.82
C ILE A 246 21.16 -23.95 13.17
N PRO A 247 19.96 -23.73 13.75
CA PRO A 247 19.88 -23.09 15.06
C PRO A 247 20.62 -23.89 16.15
N GLU A 248 21.53 -23.20 16.85
CA GLU A 248 22.30 -23.77 17.97
C GLU A 248 21.42 -23.99 19.22
N VAL A 249 20.38 -23.19 19.39
CA VAL A 249 19.42 -23.27 20.49
C VAL A 249 18.28 -24.21 20.10
N ALA A 250 17.85 -25.06 21.04
CA ALA A 250 16.68 -25.92 20.85
C ALA A 250 15.40 -25.32 21.44
N GLU A 251 15.53 -24.50 22.47
CA GLU A 251 14.39 -23.94 23.21
C GLU A 251 14.84 -22.75 24.08
N TYR A 252 14.01 -21.71 24.17
CA TYR A 252 14.12 -20.65 25.16
C TYR A 252 13.12 -20.86 26.30
N LYS A 253 13.57 -20.61 27.53
CA LYS A 253 12.73 -20.72 28.73
C LYS A 253 12.75 -19.42 29.50
N TYR A 254 11.57 -18.82 29.68
CA TYR A 254 11.40 -17.66 30.54
C TYR A 254 11.06 -18.06 31.97
N THR A 255 11.79 -17.52 32.94
CA THR A 255 11.57 -17.76 34.37
C THR A 255 10.99 -16.50 35.02
N ARG A 256 9.67 -16.46 35.21
CA ARG A 256 8.94 -15.29 35.75
C ARG A 256 9.46 -14.80 37.11
N THR A 257 9.98 -15.70 37.95
CA THR A 257 10.52 -15.33 39.28
C THR A 257 11.84 -14.59 39.22
N LYS A 258 12.63 -14.81 38.17
CA LYS A 258 13.94 -14.17 37.96
C LYS A 258 13.89 -13.04 36.93
N ASP A 259 12.76 -12.90 36.24
CA ASP A 259 12.63 -12.03 35.05
C ASP A 259 13.80 -12.23 34.08
N ALA A 260 14.07 -13.49 33.74
CA ALA A 260 15.21 -13.87 32.91
C ALA A 260 14.82 -14.95 31.90
N ARG A 261 15.41 -14.87 30.71
CA ARG A 261 15.28 -15.86 29.63
C ARG A 261 16.59 -16.63 29.53
N ASP A 262 16.50 -17.96 29.66
CA ASP A 262 17.60 -18.89 29.48
C ASP A 262 17.44 -19.63 28.14
N SER A 263 18.56 -19.98 27.48
CA SER A 263 18.55 -20.83 26.28
C SER A 263 19.01 -22.24 26.61
N LYS A 264 18.41 -23.22 25.95
CA LYS A 264 18.81 -24.62 26.02
C LYS A 264 19.52 -24.99 24.72
N PRO A 265 20.81 -25.36 24.76
CA PRO A 265 21.54 -25.72 23.55
C PRO A 265 20.97 -27.00 22.96
N ARG A 266 21.03 -27.09 21.64
CA ARG A 266 20.69 -28.30 20.89
C ARG A 266 21.74 -29.38 21.18
N LYS A 267 21.28 -30.61 21.39
CA LYS A 267 22.20 -31.75 21.47
C LYS A 267 22.73 -32.03 20.07
N PRO A 268 24.06 -32.26 19.90
CA PRO A 268 24.56 -32.77 18.64
C PRO A 268 23.86 -34.11 18.35
N ALA A 269 23.48 -34.30 17.09
CA ALA A 269 22.88 -35.54 16.60
C ALA A 269 23.90 -36.68 16.59
#